data_AF-A0A7C4KVK8-F1
#
_entry.id   AF-A0A7C4KVK8-F1
#
_cell.length_a   1.000
_cell.length_b   1.000
_cell.length_c   1.000
_cell.angle_alpha   90.00
_cell.angle_beta   90.00
_cell.angle_gamma   90.00
#
_symmetry.space_group_name_H-M   'P 1'
#
loop_
_entity.id
_entity.type
_entity.pdbx_description
1 polymer ?
#
loop_
_entity_poly.entity_id
_entity_poly.type
_entity_poly.pdbx_seq_one_letter_code
_entity_poly.pdbx_strand_id
1 'polypeptide(L)' 'MKEVKKYSNIEKDLELEVIEEYVIDGIHRFKLRIKGSNIIFNVSAEDLEEAVKKVINMMKSLKLIQ' A
#
# COMPACT_ATOMS: atom_id res chain seq x y z
N MET A 1 11.28 1.55 12.29
CA MET A 1 10.08 1.04 13.00
C MET A 1 9.10 0.55 11.93
N LYS A 2 8.47 -0.62 12.08
CA LYS A 2 7.42 -1.09 11.17
C LYS A 2 6.08 -0.57 11.69
N GLU A 3 5.41 0.28 10.93
CA GLU A 3 4.11 0.86 11.31
C GLU A 3 3.00 0.10 10.58
N VAL A 4 2.16 -0.61 11.34
CA VAL A 4 1.01 -1.35 10.79
C VAL A 4 -0.23 -0.49 10.96
N LYS A 5 -0.76 0.04 9.85
CA LYS A 5 -2.04 0.78 9.84
C LYS A 5 -3.11 -0.05 9.16
N LYS A 6 -4.25 -0.24 9.84
CA LYS A 6 -5.40 -0.94 9.28
C LYS A 6 -6.24 0.06 8.48
N TYR A 7 -6.40 -0.19 7.18
CA TYR A 7 -7.27 0.59 6.30
C TYR A 7 -8.47 -0.25 5.92
N SER A 8 -9.64 0.02 6.51
CA SER A 8 -10.88 -0.66 6.14
C SER A 8 -11.65 0.18 5.12
N ASN A 9 -11.75 -0.28 3.88
CA ASN A 9 -12.82 0.14 3.00
C ASN A 9 -13.45 -1.08 2.33
N ILE A 10 -14.74 -1.25 2.60
CA ILE A 10 -15.82 -2.05 2.00
C ILE A 10 -15.36 -3.19 1.05
N GLU A 11 -15.77 -4.42 1.41
CA GLU A 11 -15.51 -5.75 0.81
C GLU A 11 -14.28 -6.50 1.38
N LYS A 12 -14.53 -7.39 2.36
CA LYS A 12 -13.58 -8.32 3.01
C LYS A 12 -12.21 -7.72 3.39
N ASP A 13 -12.12 -7.17 4.60
CA ASP A 13 -10.90 -6.87 5.39
C ASP A 13 -9.55 -6.85 4.62
N LEU A 14 -9.40 -5.92 3.68
CA LEU A 14 -8.11 -5.66 3.05
C LEU A 14 -7.21 -4.90 4.04
N GLU A 15 -6.23 -5.57 4.62
CA GLU A 15 -5.24 -4.92 5.48
C GLU A 15 -3.92 -4.71 4.73
N LEU A 16 -3.44 -3.45 4.69
CA LEU A 16 -2.16 -3.08 4.10
C LEU A 16 -1.15 -2.76 5.21
N GLU A 17 0.04 -3.36 5.15
CA GLU A 17 1.14 -3.09 6.07
C GLU A 17 2.17 -2.18 5.41
N VAL A 18 2.55 -1.08 6.08
CA VAL A 18 3.67 -0.25 5.64
C VAL A 18 4.96 -0.95 6.04
N ILE A 19 5.70 -1.42 5.04
CA ILE A 19 6.97 -2.11 5.25
C ILE A 19 8.11 -1.10 5.35
N GLU A 20 8.10 -0.10 4.47
CA GLU A 20 9.19 0.86 4.34
C GLU A 20 8.69 2.16 3.70
N GLU A 21 9.24 3.28 4.16
CA GLU A 21 9.16 4.59 3.52
C GLU A 21 10.60 5.05 3.29
N TYR A 22 10.88 5.52 2.07
CA TYR A 22 12.23 5.92 1.67
C TYR A 22 12.17 6.92 0.52
N VAL A 23 13.25 7.69 0.34
CA VAL A 23 13.38 8.69 -0.72
C VAL A 23 14.50 8.26 -1.68
N ILE A 24 14.21 8.27 -2.97
CA ILE A 24 15.20 8.05 -4.04
C ILE A 24 15.08 9.19 -5.05
N ASP A 25 16.18 9.86 -5.35
CA ASP A 25 16.24 11.00 -6.28
C ASP A 25 15.21 12.10 -5.95
N GLY A 26 14.99 12.36 -4.66
CA GLY A 26 13.99 13.31 -4.18
C GLY A 26 12.53 12.83 -4.25
N ILE A 27 12.30 11.59 -4.69
CA ILE A 27 10.96 11.00 -4.80
C ILE A 27 10.67 10.12 -3.59
N HIS A 28 9.62 10.47 -2.85
CA HIS A 28 9.08 9.66 -1.76
C HIS A 28 8.45 8.37 -2.29
N ARG A 29 8.81 7.24 -1.68
CA ARG A 29 8.34 5.91 -2.04
C ARG A 29 7.93 5.12 -0.82
N PHE A 30 6.85 4.35 -0.98
CA PHE A 30 6.27 3.51 0.04
C PHE A 30 6.23 2.06 -0.45
N LYS A 31 6.69 1.13 0.40
CA LYS A 31 6.45 -0.31 0.23
C LYS A 31 5.28 -0.71 1.10
N LEU A 32 4.19 -1.13 0.46
CA LEU A 32 2.96 -1.58 1.10
C LEU A 32 2.76 -3.06 0.81
N ARG A 33 2.56 -3.87 1.85
CA ARG A 33 2.28 -5.31 1.72
C ARG A 33 0.81 -5.58 1.97
N ILE A 34 0.21 -6.46 1.15
CA ILE A 34 -1.11 -7.03 1.50
C ILE A 34 -0.90 -8.04 2.63
N LYS A 35 -1.49 -7.78 3.80
CA LYS A 35 -1.38 -8.65 4.98
C LYS A 35 -1.87 -10.07 4.64
N GLY A 36 -1.15 -11.07 5.14
CA GLY A 36 -1.43 -12.47 4.82
C GLY A 36 -0.94 -12.91 3.43
N SER A 37 -0.20 -12.05 2.71
CA SER A 37 0.43 -12.40 1.44
C SER A 37 1.89 -11.93 1.39
N ASN A 38 2.63 -12.43 0.39
CA ASN A 38 3.96 -11.93 0.04
C ASN A 38 3.94 -10.84 -1.05
N ILE A 39 2.76 -10.33 -1.40
CA ILE A 39 2.60 -9.29 -2.42
C ILE A 39 2.98 -7.94 -1.81
N ILE A 40 3.95 -7.27 -2.42
CA ILE A 40 4.42 -5.94 -2.03
C ILE A 40 4.25 -5.00 -3.22
N PHE A 41 3.55 -3.90 -2.99
CA PHE A 41 3.48 -2.78 -3.91
C PHE A 41 4.53 -1.74 -3.52
N ASN A 42 5.26 -1.26 -4.53
CA ASN A 42 6.19 -0.16 -4.38
C ASN A 42 5.63 1.01 -5.19
N VAL A 43 5.25 2.08 -4.50
CA VAL A 43 4.61 3.24 -5.13
C VAL A 43 5.32 4.51 -4.71
N SER A 44 5.51 5.43 -5.65
CA SER A 44 5.86 6.80 -5.31
C SER A 44 4.60 7.56 -4.90
N ALA A 45 4.66 8.29 -3.81
CA ALA A 45 3.55 9.09 -3.28
C ALA A 45 4.11 10.20 -2.38
N GLU A 46 3.39 11.31 -2.27
CA GLU A 46 3.73 12.44 -1.39
C GLU A 46 3.47 12.10 0.08
N ASP A 47 2.48 11.25 0.35
CA ASP A 47 2.14 10.76 1.67
C ASP A 47 1.60 9.32 1.65
N LEU A 48 1.39 8.78 2.85
CA LEU A 48 0.89 7.42 3.02
C LEU A 48 -0.56 7.24 2.52
N GLU A 49 -1.40 8.27 2.61
CA GLU A 49 -2.80 8.18 2.16
C GLU A 49 -2.87 8.03 0.64
N GLU A 50 -2.07 8.81 -0.09
CA GLU A 50 -1.93 8.71 -1.53
C GLU A 50 -1.32 7.34 -1.92
N ALA A 51 -0.30 6.86 -1.19
CA ALA A 51 0.27 5.54 -1.42
C ALA A 51 -0.78 4.43 -1.32
N VAL A 52 -1.61 4.46 -0.28
CA VAL A 52 -2.70 3.49 -0.08
C VAL A 52 -3.73 3.58 -1.21
N LYS A 53 -4.16 4.79 -1.60
CA LYS A 53 -5.09 4.99 -2.73
C LYS A 53 -4.53 4.40 -4.03
N LYS A 54 -3.24 4.64 -4.33
CA LYS A 54 -2.57 4.07 -5.50
C LYS A 54 -2.57 2.55 -5.46
N VAL A 55 -2.23 1.95 -4.32
CA VAL A 55 -2.23 0.48 -4.17
C VAL A 55 -3.62 -0.11 -4.34
N ILE A 56 -4.66 0.48 -3.73
CA ILE A 56 -6.05 0.01 -3.89
C ILE A 56 -6.46 0.06 -5.37
N ASN A 57 -6.17 1.15 -6.09
CA ASN A 57 -6.48 1.27 -7.52
C ASN A 57 -5.73 0.24 -8.36
N MET A 58 -4.44 0.00 -8.06
CA MET A 58 -3.67 -1.06 -8.72
C MET A 58 -4.28 -2.43 -8.45
N MET A 59 -4.65 -2.73 -7.21
CA MET A 59 -5.28 -4.00 -6.83
C MET A 59 -6.61 -4.24 -7.55
N LYS A 60 -7.45 -3.21 -7.67
CA LYS A 60 -8.68 -3.26 -8.49
C LYS A 60 -8.38 -3.54 -9.95
N SER A 61 -7.41 -2.84 -10.54
CA SER A 61 -7.02 -3.02 -11.95
C SER A 61 -6.48 -4.43 -12.24
N LEU A 62 -5.79 -5.03 -11.25
CA LEU A 62 -5.24 -6.38 -11.30
C LEU A 62 -6.26 -7.45 -10.90
N LYS A 63 -7.50 -7.07 -10.55
CA LYS A 63 -8.56 -7.96 -10.06
C LYS A 63 -8.15 -8.80 -8.83
N LEU A 64 -7.27 -8.23 -7.98
CA LEU A 64 -6.88 -8.84 -6.70
C LEU A 64 -7.95 -8.64 -5.62
N ILE A 65 -8.78 -7.61 -5.81
CA ILE A 65 -9.96 -7.28 -5.01
C ILE A 65 -11.08 -6.87 -5.97
N GLN A 66 -12.33 -7.03 -5.55
CA GLN A 66 -13.51 -6.61 -6.31
C GLN A 66 -13.93 -5.18 -5.94
#